data_AF-K6X1T4-F1
#
_entry.id   AF-K6X1T4-F1
#
_cell.length_a   1.000
_cell.length_b   1.000
_cell.length_c   1.000
_cell.angle_alpha   90.00
_cell.angle_beta   90.00
_cell.angle_gamma   90.00
#
_symmetry.space_group_name_H-M   'P 1'
#
loop_
_entity.id
_entity.type
_entity.pdbx_description
1 polymer ?
#
loop_
_entity_poly.entity_id
_entity_poly.type
_entity_poly.pdbx_seq_one_letter_code
_entity_poly.pdbx_strand_id
1 'polypeptide(L)'
;APAGPQPVVKPARRTWWGGRAKAGAAPAPVGASRAAQRPYYEPRPYGAPQFGSPPRPAAFSDPAHVNSGPRLRHSVQLPLLTLLGALCGLAMTYPVVAVLVAAGWSVLARTVEASSLAIFSGAAERGRRRSDVPIAILMSPFRALPAVLTTALVMIVSGVVAAGAAIGIAVLLTGATGIAMTVESEPVLAGAMAVGVLVGWWGPAGATLRRGSRRTMRVLTLHRLGALCVSLVLGLVGAYFAVRSQASGIAPDWYPLAESFAQSLLRPF
;
A
#
# COMPACT_ATOMS: atom_id res chain seq x y z
N ALA A 1 57.27 -46.18 -5.39
CA ALA A 1 56.91 -45.50 -4.13
C ALA A 1 55.41 -45.16 -4.18
N PRO A 2 54.58 -45.68 -3.27
CA PRO A 2 53.14 -45.41 -3.29
C PRO A 2 52.83 -43.99 -2.77
N ALA A 3 51.93 -43.29 -3.47
CA ALA A 3 51.46 -41.97 -3.11
C ALA A 3 50.63 -42.02 -1.82
N GLY A 4 51.02 -41.23 -0.82
CA GLY A 4 50.33 -41.15 0.46
C GLY A 4 48.94 -40.49 0.35
N PRO A 5 48.01 -40.82 1.27
CA PRO A 5 46.65 -40.30 1.26
C PRO A 5 46.63 -38.79 1.55
N GLN A 6 45.87 -38.04 0.75
CA GLN A 6 45.70 -36.61 0.97
C GLN A 6 44.78 -36.32 2.16
N PRO A 7 45.07 -35.28 2.96
CA PRO A 7 44.28 -34.91 4.12
C PRO A 7 42.92 -34.31 3.72
N VAL A 8 41.84 -34.90 4.24
CA VAL A 8 40.49 -34.37 4.10
C VAL A 8 40.32 -33.15 5.00
N VAL A 9 40.29 -31.96 4.40
CA VAL A 9 40.00 -30.71 5.11
C VAL A 9 38.50 -30.64 5.43
N LYS A 10 38.14 -30.81 6.71
CA LYS A 10 36.77 -30.57 7.18
C LYS A 10 36.44 -29.09 7.06
N PRO A 11 35.34 -28.69 6.39
CA PRO A 11 34.95 -27.29 6.32
C PRO A 11 34.58 -26.78 7.72
N ALA A 12 35.23 -25.70 8.13
CA ALA A 12 34.95 -25.03 9.39
C ALA A 12 33.47 -24.59 9.43
N ARG A 13 32.73 -25.10 10.41
CA ARG A 13 31.37 -24.64 10.73
C ARG A 13 31.44 -23.17 11.14
N ARG A 14 31.04 -22.27 10.24
CA ARG A 14 30.82 -20.86 10.52
C ARG A 14 29.59 -20.72 11.43
N THR A 15 29.80 -20.58 12.73
CA THR A 15 28.77 -20.23 13.70
C THR A 15 28.40 -18.76 13.49
N TRP A 16 27.21 -18.51 12.93
CA TRP A 16 26.70 -17.18 12.56
C TRP A 16 26.14 -16.37 13.76
N TRP A 17 26.41 -16.82 14.98
CA TRP A 17 25.98 -16.17 16.21
C TRP A 17 27.16 -15.40 16.82
N GLY A 18 27.50 -14.27 16.21
CA GLY A 18 28.57 -13.39 16.66
C GLY A 18 28.15 -11.93 16.62
N GLY A 19 27.78 -11.41 17.79
CA GLY A 19 27.90 -10.01 18.21
C GLY A 19 27.65 -8.91 17.18
N ARG A 20 26.42 -8.40 17.16
CA ARG A 20 26.13 -7.06 16.64
C ARG A 20 26.73 -6.03 17.62
N ALA A 21 28.02 -5.72 17.48
CA ALA A 21 28.63 -4.59 18.15
C ALA A 21 27.87 -3.32 17.75
N LYS A 22 27.35 -2.59 18.75
CA LYS A 22 26.81 -1.24 18.58
C LYS A 22 27.97 -0.32 18.18
N ALA A 23 28.18 -0.13 16.88
CA ALA A 23 28.94 1.01 16.39
C ALA A 23 28.10 2.27 16.65
N GLY A 24 28.61 3.17 17.48
CA GLY A 24 28.00 4.47 17.75
C GLY A 24 27.81 5.24 16.46
N ALA A 25 26.55 5.53 16.13
CA ALA A 25 26.21 6.40 15.02
C ALA A 25 26.56 7.84 15.43
N ALA A 26 27.56 8.41 14.77
CA ALA A 26 27.79 9.85 14.78
C ALA A 26 26.56 10.57 14.20
N PRO A 27 26.17 11.75 14.73
CA PRO A 27 25.05 12.52 14.20
C PRO A 27 25.35 12.96 12.77
N ALA A 28 24.48 12.58 11.83
CA ALA A 28 24.57 13.01 10.44
C ALA A 28 24.21 14.50 10.33
N PRO A 29 24.99 15.31 9.58
CA PRO A 29 24.68 16.72 9.38
C PRO A 29 23.38 16.90 8.60
N VAL A 30 22.50 17.73 9.15
CA VAL A 30 21.27 18.22 8.52
C VAL A 30 21.66 19.33 7.55
N GLY A 31 21.33 19.17 6.27
CA GLY A 31 21.32 20.28 5.30
C GLY A 31 22.20 20.08 4.08
N ALA A 32 21.63 19.49 3.03
CA ALA A 32 22.04 19.80 1.66
C ALA A 32 20.86 19.54 0.72
N SER A 33 20.28 20.65 0.26
CA SER A 33 19.24 20.72 -0.75
C SER A 33 19.59 19.86 -1.96
N ARG A 34 18.58 19.12 -2.44
CA ARG A 34 18.63 18.19 -3.58
C ARG A 34 18.73 18.98 -4.90
N ALA A 35 19.80 19.76 -5.07
CA ALA A 35 20.18 20.32 -6.35
C ALA A 35 20.66 19.16 -7.24
N ALA A 36 20.23 19.18 -8.50
CA ALA A 36 20.48 18.17 -9.50
C ALA A 36 21.95 17.72 -9.52
N GLN A 37 22.23 16.52 -9.01
CA GLN A 37 23.49 15.83 -9.23
C GLN A 37 23.58 15.50 -10.73
N ARG A 38 24.13 16.43 -11.51
CA ARG A 38 24.71 16.09 -12.81
C ARG A 38 25.85 15.11 -12.54
N PRO A 39 25.94 13.98 -13.27
CA PRO A 39 27.07 13.07 -13.12
C PRO A 39 28.34 13.82 -13.49
N TYR A 40 29.13 14.20 -12.49
CA TYR A 40 30.48 14.67 -12.72
C TYR A 40 31.27 13.46 -13.19
N TYR A 41 31.62 13.44 -14.49
CA TYR A 41 32.56 12.48 -15.02
C TYR A 41 33.94 12.87 -14.48
N GLU A 42 34.33 12.28 -13.35
CA GLU A 42 35.68 12.43 -12.82
C GLU A 42 36.62 11.60 -13.72
N PRO A 43 37.61 12.22 -14.39
CA PRO A 43 38.56 11.50 -15.23
C PRO A 43 39.36 10.54 -14.36
N ARG A 44 39.25 9.23 -14.62
CA ARG A 44 40.04 8.22 -13.90
C ARG A 44 41.53 8.39 -14.27
N PRO A 45 42.43 8.59 -13.29
CA PRO A 45 43.86 8.63 -13.55
C PRO A 45 44.34 7.26 -14.07
N TYR A 46 45.08 7.29 -15.17
CA TYR A 46 45.66 6.13 -15.83
C TYR A 46 46.76 5.55 -14.93
N GLY A 47 46.58 4.32 -14.41
CA GLY A 47 47.65 3.59 -13.72
C GLY A 47 47.40 3.15 -12.26
N ALA A 48 46.22 3.38 -11.68
CA ALA A 48 45.95 2.81 -10.36
C ALA A 48 45.82 1.27 -10.44
N PRO A 49 46.60 0.50 -9.66
CA PRO A 49 46.46 -0.95 -9.59
C PRO A 49 45.03 -1.30 -9.17
N GLN A 50 44.32 -2.02 -10.04
CA GLN A 50 42.99 -2.54 -9.76
C GLN A 50 43.10 -3.63 -8.68
N PHE A 51 43.18 -3.22 -7.42
CA PHE A 51 42.82 -4.12 -6.33
C PHE A 51 41.40 -4.56 -6.59
N GLY A 52 41.24 -5.86 -6.89
CA GLY A 52 39.98 -6.47 -7.26
C GLY A 52 38.90 -5.96 -6.33
N SER A 53 38.04 -5.09 -6.87
CA SER A 53 36.91 -4.59 -6.11
C SER A 53 36.18 -5.84 -5.63
N PRO A 54 35.94 -6.00 -4.30
CA PRO A 54 35.19 -7.14 -3.81
C PRO A 54 33.92 -7.23 -4.66
N PRO A 55 33.55 -8.42 -5.17
CA PRO A 55 32.46 -8.56 -6.11
C PRO A 55 31.29 -7.77 -5.57
N ARG A 56 31.00 -6.64 -6.23
CA ARG A 56 29.95 -5.73 -5.81
C ARG A 56 28.71 -6.62 -5.81
N PRO A 57 28.08 -6.91 -4.65
CA PRO A 57 26.93 -7.79 -4.61
C PRO A 57 25.98 -7.23 -5.65
N ALA A 58 25.71 -8.03 -6.70
CA ALA A 58 25.05 -7.59 -7.92
C ALA A 58 23.90 -6.69 -7.47
N ALA A 59 24.06 -5.37 -7.68
CA ALA A 59 23.14 -4.40 -7.15
C ALA A 59 21.79 -4.85 -7.67
N PHE A 60 20.94 -5.30 -6.74
CA PHE A 60 19.73 -6.04 -7.04
C PHE A 60 18.95 -5.17 -8.01
N SER A 61 19.08 -5.47 -9.30
CA SER A 61 18.37 -4.79 -10.34
C SER A 61 16.96 -5.25 -10.09
N ASP A 62 16.19 -4.43 -9.36
CA ASP A 62 14.80 -4.68 -9.10
C ASP A 62 14.21 -5.07 -10.47
N PRO A 63 13.71 -6.30 -10.66
CA PRO A 63 13.17 -6.70 -11.95
C PRO A 63 11.99 -5.80 -12.35
N ALA A 64 11.47 -4.98 -11.42
CA ALA A 64 10.54 -3.89 -11.71
C ALA A 64 11.14 -2.70 -12.49
N HIS A 65 12.46 -2.59 -12.63
CA HIS A 65 13.16 -1.49 -13.30
C HIS A 65 13.63 -1.80 -14.73
N VAL A 66 13.52 -3.04 -15.22
CA VAL A 66 14.18 -3.41 -16.47
C VAL A 66 13.45 -2.92 -17.72
N ASN A 67 12.12 -2.72 -17.76
CA ASN A 67 11.46 -2.22 -18.98
C ASN A 67 10.10 -1.56 -18.71
N SER A 68 10.08 -0.31 -18.26
CA SER A 68 8.88 0.51 -18.35
C SER A 68 9.21 1.82 -19.02
N GLY A 69 9.18 1.82 -20.35
CA GLY A 69 9.20 3.05 -21.14
C GLY A 69 8.07 4.00 -20.70
N PRO A 70 8.18 5.30 -20.98
CA PRO A 70 7.29 6.34 -20.47
C PRO A 70 5.79 6.12 -20.78
N ARG A 71 5.44 5.26 -21.75
CA ARG A 71 4.06 5.03 -22.21
C ARG A 71 3.24 4.05 -21.36
N LEU A 72 3.83 3.24 -20.48
CA LEU A 72 3.09 2.28 -19.63
C LEU A 72 2.61 2.85 -18.28
N ARG A 73 2.94 4.10 -17.96
CA ARG A 73 2.54 4.71 -16.68
C ARG A 73 1.04 5.00 -16.54
N HIS A 74 0.32 5.21 -17.64
CA HIS A 74 -1.12 5.54 -17.59
C HIS A 74 -2.03 4.34 -17.31
N SER A 75 -1.59 3.10 -17.55
CA SER A 75 -2.49 1.94 -17.47
C SER A 75 -2.96 1.61 -16.05
N VAL A 76 -2.26 2.09 -15.02
CA VAL A 76 -2.56 1.73 -13.61
C VAL A 76 -3.34 2.84 -12.88
N GLN A 77 -3.46 4.04 -13.48
CA GLN A 77 -4.16 5.17 -12.86
C GLN A 77 -5.68 5.06 -13.00
N LEU A 78 -6.15 4.62 -14.17
CA LEU A 78 -7.58 4.38 -14.45
C LEU A 78 -8.29 3.45 -13.45
N PRO A 79 -7.77 2.24 -13.15
CA PRO A 79 -8.40 1.34 -12.19
C PRO A 79 -8.42 1.90 -10.77
N LEU A 80 -7.46 2.76 -10.41
CA LEU A 80 -7.44 3.42 -9.09
C LEU A 80 -8.49 4.52 -8.98
N LEU A 81 -8.63 5.33 -10.03
CA LEU A 81 -9.64 6.39 -10.08
C LEU A 81 -11.05 5.82 -10.11
N THR A 82 -11.26 4.73 -10.85
CA THR A 82 -12.56 4.03 -10.87
C THR A 82 -12.85 3.33 -9.55
N LEU A 83 -11.84 2.77 -8.87
CA LEU A 83 -12.00 2.28 -7.49
C LEU A 83 -12.40 3.41 -6.53
N LEU A 84 -11.77 4.58 -6.62
CA LEU A 84 -12.13 5.74 -5.82
C LEU A 84 -13.57 6.19 -6.12
N GLY A 85 -13.94 6.29 -7.39
CA GLY A 85 -15.30 6.61 -7.81
C GLY A 85 -16.33 5.60 -7.30
N ALA A 86 -16.00 4.30 -7.35
CA ALA A 86 -16.83 3.24 -6.81
C ALA A 86 -17.03 3.38 -5.30
N LEU A 87 -15.97 3.70 -4.55
CA LEU A 87 -16.04 3.95 -3.12
C LEU A 87 -16.85 5.20 -2.79
N CYS A 88 -16.72 6.28 -3.57
CA CYS A 88 -17.53 7.48 -3.37
C CYS A 88 -19.02 7.22 -3.63
N GLY A 89 -19.35 6.53 -4.73
CA GLY A 89 -20.75 6.16 -5.03
C GLY A 89 -21.32 5.24 -3.95
N LEU A 90 -20.54 4.23 -3.51
CA LEU A 90 -20.95 3.36 -2.42
C LEU A 90 -21.11 4.11 -1.10
N ALA A 91 -20.26 5.12 -0.82
CA ALA A 91 -20.35 5.91 0.40
C ALA A 91 -21.58 6.82 0.47
N MET A 92 -22.17 7.19 -0.68
CA MET A 92 -23.44 7.91 -0.72
C MET A 92 -24.58 7.06 -0.19
N THR A 93 -24.60 5.76 -0.49
CA THR A 93 -25.69 4.84 -0.11
C THR A 93 -25.40 4.09 1.19
N TYR A 94 -24.19 3.57 1.35
CA TYR A 94 -23.75 2.70 2.44
C TYR A 94 -22.36 3.13 2.95
N PRO A 95 -22.27 4.25 3.71
CA PRO A 95 -20.99 4.82 4.17
C PRO A 95 -20.14 3.82 4.96
N VAL A 96 -20.75 3.02 5.84
CA VAL A 96 -20.04 2.04 6.67
C VAL A 96 -19.43 0.95 5.79
N VAL A 97 -20.18 0.44 4.82
CA VAL A 97 -19.71 -0.60 3.88
C VAL A 97 -18.56 -0.04 3.04
N ALA A 98 -18.65 1.21 2.57
CA ALA A 98 -17.58 1.85 1.81
C ALA A 98 -16.27 1.94 2.61
N VAL A 99 -16.35 2.32 3.89
CA VAL A 99 -15.17 2.34 4.79
C VAL A 99 -14.60 0.93 4.97
N LEU A 100 -15.45 -0.09 5.19
CA LEU A 100 -15.00 -1.48 5.33
C LEU A 100 -14.32 -2.00 4.06
N VAL A 101 -14.85 -1.69 2.88
CA VAL A 101 -14.24 -2.07 1.60
C VAL A 101 -12.88 -1.37 1.43
N ALA A 102 -12.78 -0.08 1.73
CA ALA A 102 -11.52 0.66 1.68
C ALA A 102 -10.48 0.11 2.68
N ALA A 103 -10.93 -0.29 3.87
CA ALA A 103 -10.11 -0.93 4.89
C ALA A 103 -9.59 -2.29 4.43
N GLY A 104 -10.48 -3.15 3.93
CA GLY A 104 -10.14 -4.47 3.39
C GLY A 104 -9.15 -4.36 2.23
N TRP A 105 -9.38 -3.42 1.31
CA TRP A 105 -8.46 -3.13 0.22
C TRP A 105 -7.07 -2.69 0.74
N SER A 106 -7.04 -1.85 1.77
CA SER A 106 -5.79 -1.39 2.39
C SER A 106 -5.00 -2.53 3.04
N VAL A 107 -5.68 -3.45 3.73
CA VAL A 107 -5.08 -4.65 4.33
C VAL A 107 -4.54 -5.58 3.24
N LEU A 108 -5.31 -5.82 2.17
CA LEU A 108 -4.86 -6.61 1.01
C LEU A 108 -3.61 -6.00 0.37
N ALA A 109 -3.59 -4.69 0.13
CA ALA A 109 -2.43 -4.01 -0.44
C ALA A 109 -1.17 -4.17 0.42
N ARG A 110 -1.30 -4.10 1.75
CA ARG A 110 -0.17 -4.24 2.69
C ARG A 110 0.30 -5.69 2.84
N THR A 111 -0.60 -6.66 2.84
CA THR A 111 -0.24 -8.08 2.90
C THR A 111 0.55 -8.51 1.66
N VAL A 112 0.17 -8.02 0.47
CA VAL A 112 0.92 -8.24 -0.78
C VAL A 112 2.32 -7.61 -0.73
N GLU A 113 2.49 -6.47 -0.08
CA GLU A 113 3.82 -5.87 0.08
C GLU A 113 4.69 -6.67 1.06
N ALA A 114 4.13 -7.07 2.21
CA ALA A 114 4.83 -7.88 3.20
C ALA A 114 5.29 -9.24 2.63
N SER A 115 4.46 -9.90 1.83
CA SER A 115 4.82 -11.16 1.16
C SER A 115 5.94 -10.96 0.14
N SER A 116 5.89 -9.86 -0.62
CA SER A 116 6.94 -9.51 -1.57
C SER A 116 8.29 -9.29 -0.87
N LEU A 117 8.32 -8.53 0.23
CA LEU A 117 9.56 -8.26 0.98
C LEU A 117 10.16 -9.55 1.55
N ALA A 118 9.33 -10.46 2.06
CA ALA A 118 9.79 -11.72 2.64
C ALA A 118 10.53 -12.63 1.62
N ILE A 119 10.07 -12.63 0.36
CA ILE A 119 10.73 -13.40 -0.72
C ILE A 119 12.12 -12.84 -1.01
N PHE A 120 12.27 -11.50 -1.04
CA PHE A 120 13.54 -10.86 -1.33
C PHE A 120 14.56 -11.00 -0.19
N SER A 121 14.12 -10.89 1.06
CA SER A 121 15.03 -11.08 2.21
C SER A 121 15.48 -12.54 2.36
N GLY A 122 14.62 -13.51 2.06
CA GLY A 122 14.93 -14.94 2.19
C GLY A 122 15.86 -15.48 1.09
N ALA A 123 15.76 -14.93 -0.13
CA ALA A 123 16.58 -15.35 -1.26
C ALA A 123 18.08 -15.04 -1.08
N ALA A 124 18.41 -13.97 -0.34
CA ALA A 124 19.79 -13.55 -0.10
C ALA A 124 20.54 -14.43 0.91
N GLU A 125 19.84 -15.09 1.85
CA GLU A 125 20.48 -15.74 3.00
C GLU A 125 20.49 -17.28 2.96
N ARG A 126 19.50 -17.95 2.36
CA ARG A 126 19.27 -19.39 2.63
C ARG A 126 19.13 -20.31 1.42
N GLY A 127 19.12 -19.78 0.21
CA GLY A 127 18.87 -20.58 -1.00
C GLY A 127 17.41 -21.06 -1.06
N ARG A 128 16.85 -21.14 -2.27
CA ARG A 128 15.40 -21.31 -2.47
C ARG A 128 14.96 -22.76 -2.18
N ARG A 129 14.49 -23.06 -0.95
CA ARG A 129 13.88 -24.36 -0.63
C ARG A 129 12.38 -24.34 -0.97
N ARG A 130 11.93 -25.32 -1.74
CA ARG A 130 10.52 -25.45 -2.19
C ARG A 130 9.54 -25.70 -1.03
N SER A 131 10.04 -26.14 0.13
CA SER A 131 9.28 -26.39 1.35
C SER A 131 8.82 -25.14 2.10
N ASP A 132 9.37 -23.96 1.78
CA ASP A 132 9.13 -22.75 2.57
C ASP A 132 7.79 -22.08 2.22
N VAL A 133 7.20 -22.42 1.07
CA VAL A 133 5.91 -21.88 0.59
C VAL A 133 4.74 -22.24 1.51
N PRO A 134 4.48 -23.51 1.87
CA PRO A 134 3.37 -23.84 2.77
C PRO A 134 3.57 -23.28 4.19
N ILE A 135 4.80 -23.25 4.69
CA ILE A 135 5.11 -22.67 6.01
C ILE A 135 4.87 -21.15 6.00
N ALA A 136 5.21 -20.47 4.91
CA ALA A 136 4.93 -19.04 4.74
C ALA A 136 3.42 -18.73 4.69
N ILE A 137 2.60 -19.62 4.10
CA ILE A 137 1.13 -19.50 4.11
C ILE A 137 0.59 -19.67 5.54
N LEU A 138 1.08 -20.66 6.28
CA LEU A 138 0.61 -20.92 7.65
C LEU A 138 1.00 -19.81 8.63
N MET A 139 2.14 -19.15 8.42
CA MET A 139 2.61 -18.01 9.22
C MET A 139 2.11 -16.64 8.73
N SER A 140 1.45 -16.60 7.57
CA SER A 140 0.81 -15.39 7.01
C SER A 140 -0.10 -14.64 8.00
N PRO A 141 -1.01 -15.29 8.75
CA PRO A 141 -1.90 -14.58 9.68
C PRO A 141 -1.13 -13.85 10.80
N PHE A 142 -0.06 -14.45 11.32
CA PHE A 142 0.77 -13.83 12.37
C PHE A 142 1.57 -12.63 11.86
N ARG A 143 1.94 -12.63 10.58
CA ARG A 143 2.60 -11.48 9.93
C ARG A 143 1.62 -10.40 9.46
N ALA A 144 0.34 -10.72 9.33
CA ALA A 144 -0.70 -9.77 8.99
C ALA A 144 -1.08 -8.86 10.17
N LEU A 145 -0.96 -9.35 11.41
CA LEU A 145 -1.26 -8.58 12.64
C LEU A 145 -0.65 -7.17 12.71
N PRO A 146 0.68 -6.98 12.55
CA PRO A 146 1.27 -5.64 12.57
C PRO A 146 0.81 -4.77 11.39
N ALA A 147 0.53 -5.38 10.23
CA ALA A 147 -0.03 -4.65 9.09
C ALA A 147 -1.47 -4.18 9.38
N VAL A 148 -2.28 -5.02 10.04
CA VAL A 148 -3.63 -4.66 10.47
C VAL A 148 -3.58 -3.53 11.51
N LEU A 149 -2.71 -3.63 12.52
CA LEU A 149 -2.58 -2.61 13.57
C LEU A 149 -2.15 -1.25 13.00
N THR A 150 -1.15 -1.24 12.13
CA THR A 150 -0.73 -0.01 11.44
C THR A 150 -1.80 0.51 10.48
N THR A 151 -2.69 -0.35 9.98
CA THR A 151 -3.80 0.08 9.11
C THR A 151 -4.88 0.72 9.95
N ALA A 152 -5.21 0.13 11.10
CA ALA A 152 -6.15 0.68 12.07
C ALA A 152 -5.72 2.08 12.53
N LEU A 153 -4.46 2.26 12.92
CA LEU A 153 -3.94 3.57 13.34
C LEU A 153 -4.04 4.62 12.23
N VAL A 154 -3.69 4.25 11.00
CA VAL A 154 -3.78 5.16 9.83
C VAL A 154 -5.24 5.46 9.49
N MET A 155 -6.14 4.50 9.65
CA MET A 155 -7.58 4.69 9.45
C MET A 155 -8.16 5.63 10.49
N ILE A 156 -7.71 5.58 11.75
CA ILE A 156 -8.14 6.55 12.77
C ILE A 156 -7.77 7.96 12.33
N VAL A 157 -6.51 8.20 11.95
CA VAL A 157 -6.06 9.51 11.49
C VAL A 157 -6.83 9.96 10.24
N SER A 158 -6.98 9.09 9.26
CA SER A 158 -7.71 9.41 8.02
C SER A 158 -9.19 9.65 8.27
N GLY A 159 -9.79 8.94 9.23
CA GLY A 159 -11.17 9.10 9.65
C GLY A 159 -11.42 10.43 10.35
N VAL A 160 -10.51 10.87 11.23
CA VAL A 160 -10.58 12.20 11.86
C VAL A 160 -10.53 13.30 10.80
N VAL A 161 -9.64 13.18 9.81
CA VAL A 161 -9.54 14.15 8.72
C VAL A 161 -10.79 14.12 7.83
N ALA A 162 -11.34 12.93 7.55
CA ALA A 162 -12.58 12.80 6.79
C ALA A 162 -13.77 13.44 7.51
N ALA A 163 -13.88 13.27 8.83
CA ALA A 163 -14.92 13.90 9.65
C ALA A 163 -14.82 15.43 9.62
N GLY A 164 -13.60 15.97 9.77
CA GLY A 164 -13.37 17.41 9.63
C GLY A 164 -13.69 17.93 8.22
N ALA A 165 -13.33 17.16 7.19
CA ALA A 165 -13.66 17.48 5.81
C ALA A 165 -15.18 17.47 5.56
N ALA A 166 -15.92 16.54 6.17
CA ALA A 166 -17.37 16.48 6.05
C ALA A 166 -18.02 17.78 6.56
N ILE A 167 -17.58 18.29 7.72
CA ILE A 167 -18.05 19.57 8.25
C ILE A 167 -17.70 20.71 7.29
N GLY A 168 -16.45 20.79 6.83
CA GLY A 168 -16.01 21.83 5.90
C GLY A 168 -16.79 21.82 4.58
N ILE A 169 -17.04 20.63 4.02
CA ILE A 169 -17.79 20.46 2.77
C ILE A 169 -19.27 20.81 2.97
N ALA A 170 -19.88 20.41 4.09
CA ALA A 170 -21.26 20.80 4.41
C ALA A 170 -21.42 22.32 4.49
N VAL A 171 -20.51 23.02 5.17
CA VAL A 171 -20.51 24.49 5.26
C VAL A 171 -20.29 25.12 3.89
N LEU A 172 -19.32 24.62 3.13
CA LEU A 172 -19.01 25.13 1.79
C LEU A 172 -20.21 24.97 0.83
N LEU A 173 -20.83 23.80 0.80
CA LEU A 173 -21.98 23.53 -0.06
C LEU A 173 -23.21 24.33 0.38
N THR A 174 -23.42 24.49 1.69
CA THR A 174 -24.51 25.34 2.21
C THR A 174 -24.32 26.79 1.76
N GLY A 175 -23.11 27.34 1.89
CA GLY A 175 -22.80 28.69 1.44
C GLY A 175 -22.91 28.86 -0.09
N ALA A 176 -22.54 27.84 -0.86
CA ALA A 176 -22.56 27.91 -2.33
C ALA A 176 -23.96 27.71 -2.94
N THR A 177 -24.80 26.88 -2.33
CA THR A 177 -26.13 26.53 -2.88
C THR A 177 -27.27 27.29 -2.21
N GLY A 178 -27.05 27.85 -1.02
CA GLY A 178 -28.10 28.42 -0.17
C GLY A 178 -29.02 27.37 0.48
N ILE A 179 -28.79 26.08 0.23
CA ILE A 179 -29.55 24.97 0.81
C ILE A 179 -28.78 24.45 2.01
N ALA A 180 -29.44 24.32 3.17
CA ALA A 180 -28.82 23.76 4.37
C ALA A 180 -28.40 22.29 4.13
N MET A 181 -27.09 22.06 4.02
CA MET A 181 -26.51 20.72 3.87
C MET A 181 -26.06 20.22 5.25
N THR A 182 -26.47 19.01 5.60
CA THR A 182 -26.03 18.32 6.82
C THR A 182 -24.82 17.45 6.53
N VAL A 183 -24.13 16.99 7.58
CA VAL A 183 -23.00 16.04 7.45
C VAL A 183 -23.45 14.70 6.84
N GLU A 184 -24.74 14.38 6.96
CA GLU A 184 -25.37 13.18 6.41
C GLU A 184 -25.81 13.35 4.96
N SER A 185 -25.67 14.53 4.38
CA SER A 185 -26.04 14.77 2.99
C SER A 185 -25.13 13.97 2.05
N GLU A 186 -25.72 13.30 1.05
CA GLU A 186 -25.01 12.46 0.07
C GLU A 186 -23.74 13.09 -0.52
N PRO A 187 -23.73 14.34 -1.04
CA PRO A 187 -22.53 14.94 -1.59
C PRO A 187 -21.44 15.20 -0.53
N VAL A 188 -21.84 15.43 0.72
CA VAL A 188 -20.92 15.63 1.84
C VAL A 188 -20.23 14.32 2.20
N LEU A 189 -20.98 13.22 2.30
CA LEU A 189 -20.43 11.90 2.58
C LEU A 189 -19.47 11.42 1.47
N ALA A 190 -19.85 11.62 0.21
CA ALA A 190 -18.97 11.30 -0.91
C ALA A 190 -17.66 12.10 -0.89
N GLY A 191 -17.76 13.41 -0.61
CA GLY A 191 -16.60 14.28 -0.49
C GLY A 191 -15.71 13.92 0.70
N ALA A 192 -16.30 13.64 1.86
CA ALA A 192 -15.59 13.20 3.05
C ALA A 192 -14.86 11.87 2.81
N MET A 193 -15.51 10.90 2.15
CA MET A 193 -14.88 9.63 1.77
C MET A 193 -13.73 9.86 0.79
N ALA A 194 -13.91 10.70 -0.22
CA ALA A 194 -12.85 11.04 -1.17
C ALA A 194 -11.63 11.64 -0.45
N VAL A 195 -11.84 12.59 0.46
CA VAL A 195 -10.77 13.20 1.26
C VAL A 195 -10.11 12.16 2.17
N GLY A 196 -10.89 11.34 2.89
CA GLY A 196 -10.36 10.29 3.76
C GLY A 196 -9.48 9.29 3.02
N VAL A 197 -9.93 8.84 1.85
CA VAL A 197 -9.13 7.94 1.00
C VAL A 197 -7.90 8.65 0.45
N LEU A 198 -8.01 9.90 0.00
CA LEU A 198 -6.88 10.68 -0.49
C LEU A 198 -5.82 10.89 0.60
N VAL A 199 -6.23 11.19 1.83
CA VAL A 199 -5.35 11.34 2.99
C VAL A 199 -4.71 10.00 3.35
N GLY A 200 -5.48 8.91 3.34
CA GLY A 200 -4.90 7.56 3.53
C GLY A 200 -3.90 7.19 2.42
N TRP A 201 -4.12 7.68 1.20
CA TRP A 201 -3.32 7.39 0.01
C TRP A 201 -2.08 8.29 -0.14
N TRP A 202 -2.15 9.55 0.31
CA TRP A 202 -1.08 10.56 0.24
C TRP A 202 -0.41 10.88 1.57
N GLY A 203 -0.97 10.41 2.68
CA GLY A 203 -0.43 10.60 4.01
C GLY A 203 0.78 9.72 4.34
N PRO A 204 1.17 9.66 5.63
CA PRO A 204 2.43 9.05 6.09
C PRO A 204 2.58 7.55 5.79
N ALA A 205 1.49 6.86 5.46
CA ALA A 205 1.48 5.45 5.05
C ALA A 205 1.13 5.22 3.56
N GLY A 206 1.09 6.28 2.74
CA GLY A 206 0.66 6.19 1.35
C GLY A 206 1.68 5.54 0.41
N ALA A 207 2.98 5.59 0.75
CA ALA A 207 4.05 5.10 -0.12
C ALA A 207 4.04 3.57 -0.28
N THR A 208 3.69 2.85 0.78
CA THR A 208 3.51 1.39 0.81
C THR A 208 2.22 1.01 0.09
N LEU A 209 1.11 1.68 0.41
CA LEU A 209 -0.19 1.48 -0.23
C LEU A 209 -0.13 1.63 -1.76
N ARG A 210 0.59 2.63 -2.28
CA ARG A 210 0.78 2.84 -3.72
C ARG A 210 1.61 1.74 -4.39
N ARG A 211 2.63 1.23 -3.70
CA ARG A 211 3.48 0.16 -4.23
C ARG A 211 2.71 -1.16 -4.25
N GLY A 212 2.03 -1.50 -3.14
CA GLY A 212 1.17 -2.67 -3.02
C GLY A 212 0.01 -2.66 -4.00
N SER A 213 -0.73 -1.55 -4.10
CA SER A 213 -1.84 -1.43 -5.06
C SER A 213 -1.39 -1.56 -6.52
N ARG A 214 -0.27 -0.94 -6.91
CA ARG A 214 0.29 -1.11 -8.26
C ARG A 214 0.66 -2.56 -8.54
N ARG A 215 1.19 -3.31 -7.57
CA ARG A 215 1.50 -4.74 -7.73
C ARG A 215 0.23 -5.59 -7.84
N THR A 216 -0.72 -5.37 -6.94
CA THR A 216 -2.02 -6.07 -6.92
C THR A 216 -2.77 -5.85 -8.22
N MET A 217 -2.80 -4.60 -8.70
CA MET A 217 -3.39 -4.26 -9.99
C MET A 217 -2.65 -4.92 -11.14
N ARG A 218 -1.31 -4.95 -11.18
CA ARG A 218 -0.61 -5.68 -12.26
C ARG A 218 -0.98 -7.17 -12.32
N VAL A 219 -1.24 -7.80 -11.17
CA VAL A 219 -1.68 -9.20 -11.10
C VAL A 219 -3.12 -9.34 -11.59
N LEU A 220 -4.02 -8.46 -11.18
CA LEU A 220 -5.42 -8.43 -11.63
C LEU A 220 -5.54 -8.04 -13.11
N THR A 221 -4.65 -7.15 -13.57
CA THR A 221 -4.64 -6.57 -14.91
C THR A 221 -3.45 -7.11 -15.70
N LEU A 222 -3.31 -8.45 -15.71
CA LEU A 222 -2.29 -9.16 -16.49
C LEU A 222 -2.31 -8.74 -17.98
N HIS A 223 -3.44 -8.18 -18.45
CA HIS A 223 -3.62 -7.60 -19.78
C HIS A 223 -4.32 -6.23 -19.74
N ARG A 224 -4.08 -5.40 -20.76
CA ARG A 224 -4.69 -4.05 -20.92
C ARG A 224 -6.22 -4.10 -20.89
N LEU A 225 -6.80 -5.16 -21.46
CA LEU A 225 -8.23 -5.46 -21.43
C LEU A 225 -8.73 -5.76 -20.02
N GLY A 226 -7.96 -6.48 -19.19
CA GLY A 226 -8.31 -6.74 -17.80
C GLY A 226 -8.41 -5.45 -16.97
N ALA A 227 -7.47 -4.51 -17.17
CA ALA A 227 -7.54 -3.18 -16.55
C ALA A 227 -8.82 -2.43 -16.96
N LEU A 228 -9.17 -2.47 -18.25
CA LEU A 228 -10.38 -1.83 -18.77
C LEU A 228 -11.65 -2.49 -18.19
N CYS A 229 -11.77 -3.82 -18.22
CA CYS A 229 -12.92 -4.53 -17.68
C CYS A 229 -13.11 -4.24 -16.18
N VAL A 230 -12.03 -4.32 -15.38
CA VAL A 230 -12.08 -4.00 -13.96
C VAL A 230 -12.49 -2.55 -13.75
N SER A 231 -11.88 -1.60 -14.47
CA SER A 231 -12.22 -0.17 -14.35
C SER A 231 -13.68 0.10 -14.76
N LEU A 232 -14.15 -0.56 -15.81
CA LEU A 232 -15.52 -0.43 -16.32
C LEU A 232 -16.53 -0.99 -15.31
N VAL A 233 -16.27 -2.18 -14.75
CA VAL A 233 -17.12 -2.78 -13.72
C VAL A 233 -17.17 -1.88 -12.48
N LEU A 234 -16.03 -1.43 -11.95
CA LEU A 234 -16.03 -0.53 -10.80
C LEU A 234 -16.68 0.82 -11.09
N GLY A 235 -16.45 1.37 -12.29
CA GLY A 235 -17.09 2.60 -12.73
C GLY A 235 -18.61 2.46 -12.83
N LEU A 236 -19.11 1.37 -13.40
CA LEU A 236 -20.54 1.07 -13.49
C LEU A 236 -21.16 0.86 -12.11
N VAL A 237 -20.48 0.16 -11.21
CA VAL A 237 -20.93 -0.04 -9.83
C VAL A 237 -21.03 1.30 -9.10
N GLY A 238 -19.98 2.14 -9.19
CA GLY A 238 -19.99 3.48 -8.60
C GLY A 238 -21.08 4.39 -9.15
N ALA A 239 -21.23 4.41 -10.48
CA ALA A 239 -22.27 5.17 -11.16
C ALA A 239 -23.68 4.67 -10.79
N TYR A 240 -23.87 3.35 -10.72
CA TYR A 240 -25.13 2.75 -10.29
C TYR A 240 -25.52 3.22 -8.89
N PHE A 241 -24.61 3.16 -7.91
CA PHE A 241 -24.91 3.62 -6.55
C PHE A 241 -25.16 5.13 -6.49
N ALA A 242 -24.37 5.94 -7.20
CA ALA A 242 -24.57 7.39 -7.24
C ALA A 242 -25.93 7.76 -7.85
N VAL A 243 -26.31 7.16 -8.98
CA VAL A 243 -27.60 7.40 -9.63
C VAL A 243 -28.74 6.86 -8.76
N ARG A 244 -28.56 5.67 -8.17
CA ARG A 244 -29.56 5.05 -7.31
C ARG A 244 -29.87 5.94 -6.13
N SER A 245 -28.83 6.44 -5.45
CA SER A 245 -28.89 7.34 -4.30
C SER A 245 -29.73 8.57 -4.62
N GLN A 246 -29.35 9.31 -5.67
CA GLN A 246 -30.07 10.50 -6.12
C GLN A 246 -31.51 10.23 -6.53
N ALA A 247 -31.77 9.11 -7.20
CA ALA A 247 -33.11 8.76 -7.68
C ALA A 247 -34.05 8.31 -6.55
N SER A 248 -33.52 7.76 -5.45
CA SER A 248 -34.35 7.35 -4.31
C SER A 248 -34.80 8.50 -3.42
N GLY A 249 -33.97 9.53 -3.25
CA GLY A 249 -34.11 10.47 -2.13
C GLY A 249 -34.10 9.78 -0.75
N ILE A 250 -33.63 8.54 -0.69
CA ILE A 250 -33.54 7.74 0.55
C ILE A 250 -32.27 8.18 1.26
N ALA A 251 -32.41 8.53 2.54
CA ALA A 251 -31.27 8.89 3.38
C ALA A 251 -30.22 7.74 3.41
N PRO A 252 -28.93 8.06 3.56
CA PRO A 252 -27.86 7.06 3.61
C PRO A 252 -28.12 6.00 4.69
N ASP A 253 -27.92 4.74 4.32
CA ASP A 253 -28.13 3.62 5.24
C ASP A 253 -26.83 3.32 6.01
N TRP A 254 -26.90 3.47 7.33
CA TRP A 254 -25.79 3.23 8.26
C TRP A 254 -25.65 1.77 8.69
N TYR A 255 -26.41 0.83 8.11
CA TYR A 255 -26.21 -0.60 8.33
C TYR A 255 -24.73 -0.99 8.13
N PRO A 256 -24.10 -1.79 9.01
CA PRO A 256 -24.67 -2.49 10.18
C PRO A 256 -24.65 -1.71 11.52
N LEU A 257 -24.22 -0.44 11.54
CA LEU A 257 -24.17 0.33 12.78
C LEU A 257 -25.58 0.66 13.30
N ALA A 258 -26.54 0.93 12.41
CA ALA A 258 -27.90 1.26 12.78
C ALA A 258 -28.56 0.18 13.67
N GLU A 259 -28.41 -1.10 13.31
CA GLU A 259 -29.01 -2.21 14.06
C GLU A 259 -28.34 -2.45 15.41
N SER A 260 -27.01 -2.32 15.47
CA SER A 260 -26.27 -2.54 16.72
C SER A 260 -26.55 -1.46 17.76
N PHE A 261 -26.66 -0.19 17.34
CA PHE A 261 -27.09 0.90 18.21
C PHE A 261 -28.52 0.69 18.73
N ALA A 262 -29.46 0.35 17.85
CA ALA A 262 -30.84 0.10 18.24
C ALA A 262 -30.96 -1.05 19.26
N GLN A 263 -30.22 -2.15 19.06
CA GLN A 263 -30.20 -3.28 20.00
C GLN A 263 -29.56 -2.91 21.36
N SER A 264 -28.54 -2.05 21.38
CA SER A 264 -27.92 -1.62 22.64
C SER A 264 -28.82 -0.72 23.48
N LEU A 265 -29.68 0.09 22.86
CA LEU A 265 -30.63 0.97 23.55
C LEU A 265 -31.84 0.21 24.11
N LEU A 266 -32.19 -0.93 23.50
CA LEU A 266 -33.34 -1.76 23.86
C LEU A 266 -33.04 -2.82 24.92
N ARG A 267 -31.79 -2.99 25.37
CA ARG A 267 -31.48 -3.84 26.51
C ARG A 267 -31.64 -3.03 27.80
N PRO A 268 -32.73 -3.23 28.58
CA PRO A 268 -32.79 -2.66 29.93
C PRO A 268 -31.63 -3.25 30.75
N PHE A 269 -30.97 -2.38 31.53
CA PHE A 269 -29.89 -2.75 32.46
C PHE A 269 -30.33 -3.81 33.47
#